data_AF-A0A950FBD6-F1
#
_entry.id   AF-A0A950FBD6-F1
#
_cell.length_a   1.000
_cell.length_b   1.000
_cell.length_c   1.000
_cell.angle_alpha   90.00
_cell.angle_beta   90.00
_cell.angle_gamma   90.00
#
_symmetry.space_group_name_H-M   'P 1'
#
loop_
_entity.id
_entity.type
_entity.pdbx_description
1 polymer ?
#
loop_
_entity_poly.entity_id
_entity_poly.type
_entity_poly.pdbx_seq_one_letter_code
_entity_poly.pdbx_strand_id
1 'polypeptide(L)'
;MDRALFPITHAWAYCNHAAVGPLPRPVRDAVTAVLDAQMDEGCAGILDAESHLEEIRAQTAAAIGAGPDDVAFMRSTSDGALLAANGVRWRAGDEIIFSDNEFGANAYPWLFLRDRGVRIALVRTAQGRLTVEHLERMRTKRTRL
;
A
#
# COMPACT_ATOMS: atom_id res chain seq x y z
N MET A 1 16.93 12.32 10.81
CA MET A 1 16.64 12.60 9.39
C MET A 1 16.89 14.09 9.15
N ASP A 2 17.69 14.45 8.15
CA ASP A 2 18.12 15.84 7.93
C ASP A 2 17.10 16.63 7.09
N ARG A 3 16.59 17.74 7.63
CA ARG A 3 15.63 18.64 6.96
C ARG A 3 16.24 19.28 5.70
N ALA A 4 17.55 19.45 5.63
CA ALA A 4 18.23 20.03 4.48
C ALA A 4 18.09 19.19 3.20
N LEU A 5 17.73 17.92 3.33
CA LEU A 5 17.46 17.02 2.20
C LEU A 5 16.14 17.35 1.48
N PHE A 6 15.29 18.20 2.05
CA PHE A 6 13.96 18.54 1.53
C PHE A 6 13.88 20.03 1.16
N PRO A 7 14.11 20.39 -0.12
CA PRO A 7 14.19 21.79 -0.55
C PRO A 7 12.92 22.59 -0.32
N ILE A 8 11.76 21.93 -0.34
CA ILE A 8 10.46 22.57 -0.09
C ILE A 8 10.43 23.33 1.24
N THR A 9 11.23 22.90 2.21
CA THR A 9 11.22 23.45 3.57
C THR A 9 11.87 24.82 3.68
N HIS A 10 12.54 25.30 2.62
CA HIS A 10 13.06 26.67 2.51
C HIS A 10 11.98 27.69 2.11
N ALA A 11 10.94 27.23 1.43
CA ALA A 11 9.87 28.08 0.90
C ALA A 11 8.55 27.94 1.66
N TRP A 12 8.27 26.76 2.23
CA TRP A 12 6.97 26.45 2.80
C TRP A 12 7.05 25.69 4.13
N ALA A 13 6.12 26.01 5.02
CA ALA A 13 5.67 25.08 6.06
C ALA A 13 4.70 24.09 5.41
N TYR A 14 5.23 23.00 4.86
CA TYR A 14 4.44 22.02 4.11
C TYR A 14 3.58 21.16 5.07
N CYS A 15 2.26 21.33 5.03
CA CYS A 15 1.34 20.61 5.93
C CYS A 15 0.49 19.55 5.21
N ASN A 16 0.79 19.21 3.96
CA ASN A 16 0.00 18.27 3.15
C ASN A 16 0.63 16.87 3.03
N HIS A 17 1.39 16.45 4.05
CA HIS A 17 2.11 15.16 4.07
C HIS A 17 1.19 13.94 3.95
N ALA A 18 -0.05 14.05 4.44
CA ALA A 18 -1.03 12.97 4.36
C ALA A 18 -1.52 12.70 2.92
N ALA A 19 -1.40 13.67 2.01
CA ALA A 19 -1.73 13.47 0.60
C ALA A 19 -0.51 12.97 -0.18
N VAL A 20 0.56 13.77 -0.25
CA VAL A 20 1.80 13.42 -0.96
C VAL A 20 2.99 13.98 -0.19
N GLY A 21 3.93 13.13 0.19
CA GLY A 21 5.17 13.57 0.85
C GLY A 21 6.13 14.26 -0.13
N PRO A 22 6.91 15.27 0.31
CA PRO A 22 7.96 15.83 -0.51
C PRO A 22 9.09 14.82 -0.73
N LEU A 23 9.67 14.80 -1.93
CA LEU A 23 10.76 13.90 -2.30
C LEU A 23 12.10 14.43 -1.74
N PRO A 24 12.88 13.64 -0.96
CA PRO A 24 14.21 14.05 -0.54
C PRO A 24 15.21 13.94 -1.69
N ARG A 25 16.26 14.77 -1.68
CA ARG A 25 17.30 14.82 -2.73
C ARG A 25 17.88 13.43 -3.10
N PRO A 26 18.26 12.56 -2.15
CA PRO A 26 18.84 11.26 -2.48
C PRO A 26 17.88 10.35 -3.27
N VAL A 27 16.57 10.43 -3.00
CA VAL A 27 15.58 9.62 -3.74
C VAL A 27 15.41 10.15 -5.16
N ARG A 28 15.36 11.48 -5.33
CA ARG A 28 15.39 12.09 -6.68
C ARG A 28 16.64 11.61 -7.44
N ASP A 29 17.81 11.65 -6.82
CA ASP A 29 19.08 11.30 -7.47
C ASP A 29 19.09 9.83 -7.90
N ALA A 30 18.60 8.93 -7.06
CA ALA A 30 18.47 7.51 -7.41
C ALA A 30 17.50 7.27 -8.59
N VAL A 31 16.35 7.96 -8.60
CA VAL A 31 15.40 7.85 -9.73
C VAL A 31 16.02 8.39 -11.02
N THR A 32 16.69 9.54 -10.97
CA THR A 32 17.38 10.11 -12.13
C THR A 32 18.45 9.17 -12.66
N ALA A 33 19.25 8.54 -11.79
CA ALA A 33 20.27 7.59 -12.21
C ALA A 33 19.70 6.40 -13.00
N VAL A 34 18.56 5.85 -12.56
CA VAL A 34 17.88 4.75 -13.30
C VAL A 34 17.38 5.24 -14.66
N LEU A 35 16.81 6.44 -14.74
CA LEU A 35 16.32 7.01 -16.00
C LEU A 35 17.47 7.29 -16.97
N ASP A 36 18.58 7.85 -16.48
CA ASP A 36 19.77 8.14 -17.27
C ASP A 36 20.40 6.84 -17.80
N ALA A 37 20.55 5.81 -16.95
CA ALA A 37 21.05 4.51 -17.37
C ALA A 37 20.16 3.86 -18.44
N GLN A 38 18.84 3.96 -18.30
CA GLN A 38 17.91 3.47 -19.33
C GLN A 38 18.04 4.25 -20.64
N MET A 39 18.26 5.57 -20.58
CA MET A 39 18.42 6.42 -21.76
C MET A 39 19.73 6.13 -22.49
N ASP A 40 20.83 6.00 -21.75
CA ASP A 40 22.18 5.87 -22.30
C ASP A 40 22.54 4.43 -22.68
N GLU A 41 22.02 3.44 -21.94
CA GLU A 41 22.40 2.02 -22.08
C GLU A 41 21.22 1.12 -22.50
N GLY A 42 20.01 1.67 -22.59
CA GLY A 42 18.81 0.93 -22.99
C GLY A 42 18.48 -0.19 -22.00
N CYS A 43 18.31 -1.41 -22.53
CA CYS A 43 17.95 -2.58 -21.73
C CYS A 43 19.02 -2.92 -20.67
N ALA A 44 20.31 -2.70 -20.96
CA ALA A 44 21.39 -3.02 -20.03
C ALA A 44 21.28 -2.20 -18.73
N GLY A 45 20.99 -0.90 -18.82
CA GLY A 45 20.79 -0.04 -17.66
C GLY A 45 19.58 -0.43 -16.81
N ILE A 46 18.50 -0.91 -17.44
CA ILE A 46 17.33 -1.44 -16.70
C ILE A 46 17.73 -2.71 -15.95
N LEU A 47 18.42 -3.65 -16.60
CA LEU A 47 18.82 -4.92 -15.97
C LEU A 47 19.79 -4.70 -14.80
N ASP A 48 20.68 -3.71 -14.88
CA ASP A 48 21.55 -3.32 -13.76
C ASP A 48 20.73 -2.79 -12.57
N ALA A 49 19.76 -1.90 -12.82
CA ALA A 49 18.86 -1.41 -11.78
C ALA A 49 18.04 -2.55 -11.15
N GLU A 50 17.54 -3.48 -11.98
CA GLU A 50 16.80 -4.65 -11.53
C GLU A 50 17.63 -5.63 -10.70
N SER A 51 18.95 -5.69 -10.91
CA SER A 51 19.86 -6.56 -10.15
C SER A 51 19.86 -6.26 -8.64
N HIS A 52 19.50 -5.04 -8.25
CA HIS A 52 19.39 -4.60 -6.86
C HIS A 52 18.02 -4.91 -6.22
N LEU A 53 17.02 -5.39 -6.99
CA LEU A 53 15.66 -5.55 -6.48
C LEU A 53 15.54 -6.52 -5.31
N GLU A 54 16.30 -7.61 -5.32
CA GLU A 54 16.23 -8.61 -4.24
C GLU A 54 16.86 -8.11 -2.94
N GLU A 55 17.90 -7.28 -3.02
CA GLU A 55 18.43 -6.58 -1.85
C GLU A 55 17.40 -5.57 -1.32
N ILE A 56 16.80 -4.77 -2.19
CA ILE A 56 15.74 -3.81 -1.82
C ILE A 56 14.54 -4.54 -1.19
N ARG A 57 14.17 -5.72 -1.71
CA ARG A 57 13.12 -6.57 -1.15
C ARG A 57 13.46 -7.03 0.26
N ALA A 58 14.67 -7.53 0.48
CA ALA A 58 15.13 -7.96 1.80
C ALA A 58 15.14 -6.80 2.81
N GLN A 59 15.62 -5.62 2.41
CA GLN A 59 15.62 -4.42 3.26
C GLN A 59 14.19 -3.96 3.58
N THR A 60 13.29 -3.98 2.59
CA THR A 60 11.87 -3.64 2.77
C THR A 60 11.20 -4.61 3.73
N ALA A 61 11.43 -5.91 3.57
CA ALA A 61 10.89 -6.95 4.44
C ALA A 61 11.35 -6.76 5.90
N ALA A 62 12.64 -6.51 6.10
CA ALA A 62 13.20 -6.24 7.42
C ALA A 62 12.57 -5.01 8.09
N ALA A 63 12.30 -3.94 7.32
CA ALA A 63 11.69 -2.72 7.83
C ALA A 63 10.25 -2.92 8.37
N ILE A 64 9.53 -3.93 7.90
CA ILE A 64 8.16 -4.26 8.33
C ILE A 64 8.07 -5.56 9.15
N GLY A 65 9.21 -6.20 9.47
CA GLY A 65 9.25 -7.45 10.23
C GLY A 65 8.72 -8.68 9.47
N ALA A 66 8.88 -8.72 8.15
CA ALA A 66 8.45 -9.81 7.27
C ALA A 66 9.63 -10.57 6.65
N GLY A 67 9.38 -11.70 6.00
CA GLY A 67 10.37 -12.37 5.14
C GLY A 67 10.42 -11.75 3.74
N PRO A 68 11.55 -11.88 3.00
CA PRO A 68 11.63 -11.39 1.61
C PRO A 68 10.53 -11.98 0.71
N ASP A 69 10.21 -13.26 0.89
CA ASP A 69 9.15 -13.96 0.12
C ASP A 69 7.73 -13.46 0.43
N ASP A 70 7.54 -12.69 1.51
CA ASP A 70 6.27 -12.07 1.88
C ASP A 70 6.07 -10.67 1.23
N VAL A 71 7.07 -10.17 0.48
CA VAL A 71 7.06 -8.81 -0.08
C VAL A 71 6.90 -8.85 -1.60
N ALA A 72 5.86 -8.20 -2.09
CA ALA A 72 5.66 -7.93 -3.51
C ALA A 72 5.59 -6.41 -3.76
N PHE A 73 6.33 -5.92 -4.77
CA PHE A 73 6.32 -4.50 -5.14
C PHE A 73 5.10 -4.19 -6.01
N MET A 74 4.39 -3.11 -5.68
CA MET A 74 3.19 -2.64 -6.37
C MET A 74 3.38 -1.18 -6.77
N ARG A 75 2.65 -0.74 -7.81
CA ARG A 75 2.71 0.66 -8.26
C ARG A 75 2.07 1.62 -7.25
N SER A 76 1.11 1.14 -6.44
CA SER A 76 0.43 1.90 -5.40
C SER A 76 -0.26 0.99 -4.38
N THR A 77 -0.68 1.55 -3.24
CA THR A 77 -1.52 0.86 -2.26
C THR A 77 -2.85 0.40 -2.86
N SER A 78 -3.45 1.22 -3.74
CA SER A 78 -4.70 0.87 -4.43
C SER A 78 -4.55 -0.40 -5.28
N ASP A 79 -3.45 -0.48 -6.04
CA ASP A 79 -3.15 -1.65 -6.86
C ASP A 79 -2.91 -2.90 -6.01
N GLY A 80 -2.18 -2.76 -4.90
CA GLY A 80 -1.96 -3.85 -3.96
C GLY A 80 -3.27 -4.35 -3.35
N ALA A 81 -4.15 -3.45 -2.91
CA ALA A 81 -5.46 -3.81 -2.35
C ALA A 81 -6.36 -4.48 -3.40
N LEU A 82 -6.37 -3.98 -4.65
CA LEU A 82 -7.09 -4.62 -5.76
C LEU A 82 -6.57 -6.02 -6.06
N LEU A 83 -5.25 -6.20 -6.09
CA LEU A 83 -4.64 -7.50 -6.31
C LEU A 83 -5.00 -8.48 -5.19
N ALA A 84 -4.90 -8.05 -3.93
CA ALA A 84 -5.26 -8.87 -2.77
C ALA A 84 -6.74 -9.28 -2.81
N ALA A 85 -7.65 -8.34 -3.06
CA ALA A 85 -9.08 -8.61 -3.15
C ALA A 85 -9.42 -9.61 -4.26
N ASN A 86 -8.73 -9.58 -5.39
CA ASN A 86 -8.95 -10.48 -6.51
C ASN A 86 -8.16 -11.80 -6.43
N GLY A 87 -7.09 -11.86 -5.64
CA GLY A 87 -6.29 -13.06 -5.45
C GLY A 87 -6.93 -14.10 -4.52
N VAL A 88 -7.83 -13.67 -3.64
CA VAL A 88 -8.57 -14.56 -2.74
C VAL A 88 -9.73 -15.24 -3.47
N ARG A 89 -9.86 -16.57 -3.29
CA ARG A 89 -10.98 -17.36 -3.83
C ARG A 89 -12.22 -17.23 -2.96
N TRP A 90 -12.99 -16.18 -3.20
CA TRP A 90 -14.25 -15.92 -2.51
C TRP A 90 -15.36 -16.89 -2.89
N ARG A 91 -16.22 -17.20 -1.93
CA ARG A 91 -17.47 -17.94 -2.12
C ARG A 91 -18.65 -17.05 -1.77
N ALA A 92 -19.77 -17.24 -2.49
CA ALA A 92 -21.00 -16.55 -2.17
C ALA A 92 -21.38 -16.76 -0.68
N GLY A 93 -21.71 -15.67 0.00
CA GLY A 93 -22.02 -15.62 1.42
C GLY A 93 -20.82 -15.61 2.36
N ASP A 94 -19.57 -15.64 1.87
CA ASP A 94 -18.41 -15.21 2.68
C ASP A 94 -18.62 -13.75 3.13
N GLU A 95 -18.03 -13.37 4.25
CA GLU A 95 -18.22 -12.06 4.86
C GLU A 95 -16.89 -11.36 5.09
N ILE A 96 -16.85 -10.06 4.79
CA ILE A 96 -15.75 -9.15 5.06
C ILE A 96 -16.22 -8.07 6.04
N ILE A 97 -15.43 -7.81 7.08
CA ILE A 97 -15.68 -6.77 8.07
C ILE A 97 -14.63 -5.67 7.93
N PHE A 98 -15.05 -4.41 7.77
CA PHE A 98 -14.16 -3.26 7.86
C PHE A 98 -14.89 -2.01 8.32
N SER A 99 -14.13 -0.96 8.68
CA SER A 99 -14.66 0.30 9.18
C SER A 99 -15.36 1.13 8.09
N ASP A 100 -16.39 1.89 8.45
CA ASP A 100 -16.98 2.91 7.57
C ASP A 100 -16.06 4.11 7.32
N ASN A 101 -14.94 4.21 8.03
CA ASN A 101 -13.93 5.26 7.90
C ASN A 101 -12.69 4.83 7.08
N GLU A 102 -12.78 3.74 6.31
CA GLU A 102 -11.68 3.31 5.43
C GLU A 102 -11.49 4.28 4.26
N PHE A 103 -10.24 4.52 3.90
CA PHE A 103 -9.93 5.31 2.70
C PHE A 103 -10.40 4.57 1.45
N GLY A 104 -10.90 5.31 0.44
CA GLY A 104 -11.53 4.71 -0.74
C GLY A 104 -10.65 3.69 -1.47
N ALA A 105 -9.33 3.93 -1.56
CA ALA A 105 -8.40 2.98 -2.18
C ALA A 105 -8.38 1.61 -1.49
N ASN A 106 -8.61 1.56 -0.18
CA ASN A 106 -8.76 0.30 0.54
C ASN A 106 -10.21 -0.20 0.48
N ALA A 107 -11.22 0.66 0.62
CA ALA A 107 -12.62 0.24 0.70
C ALA A 107 -13.20 -0.35 -0.61
N TYR A 108 -12.98 0.32 -1.75
CA TYR A 108 -13.61 -0.06 -3.03
C TYR A 108 -13.26 -1.48 -3.52
N PRO A 109 -12.00 -1.95 -3.45
CA PRO A 109 -11.65 -3.32 -3.82
C PRO A 109 -12.54 -4.38 -3.17
N TRP A 110 -12.86 -4.21 -1.88
CA TRP A 110 -13.70 -5.15 -1.13
C TRP A 110 -15.18 -4.94 -1.42
N LEU A 111 -15.64 -3.69 -1.58
CA LEU A 111 -17.04 -3.38 -1.88
C LEU A 111 -17.50 -4.03 -3.20
N PHE A 112 -16.64 -4.07 -4.22
CA PHE A 112 -16.98 -4.69 -5.50
C PHE A 112 -17.15 -6.22 -5.43
N LEU A 113 -16.70 -6.88 -4.36
CA LEU A 113 -16.93 -8.31 -4.17
C LEU A 113 -18.40 -8.64 -3.85
N ARG A 114 -19.24 -7.64 -3.56
CA ARG A 114 -20.69 -7.80 -3.45
C ARG A 114 -21.30 -8.42 -4.72
N ASP A 115 -20.78 -8.05 -5.88
CA ASP A 115 -21.23 -8.58 -7.18
C ASP A 115 -20.91 -10.07 -7.33
N ARG A 116 -19.95 -10.58 -6.53
CA ARG A 116 -19.60 -12.00 -6.43
C ARG A 116 -20.30 -12.72 -5.27
N GLY A 117 -21.26 -12.05 -4.62
CA GLY A 117 -22.04 -12.57 -3.51
C GLY A 117 -21.34 -12.51 -2.15
N VAL A 118 -20.23 -11.78 -2.01
CA VAL A 118 -19.59 -11.55 -0.70
C VAL A 118 -20.37 -10.51 0.10
N ARG A 119 -20.64 -10.80 1.37
CA ARG A 119 -21.33 -9.89 2.28
C ARG A 119 -20.33 -8.91 2.88
N ILE A 120 -20.67 -7.62 2.85
CA ILE A 120 -19.83 -6.57 3.44
C ILE A 120 -20.50 -6.03 4.69
N ALA A 121 -19.85 -6.22 5.82
CA ALA A 121 -20.33 -5.80 7.12
C ALA A 121 -19.52 -4.59 7.59
N LEU A 122 -20.08 -3.39 7.41
CA LEU A 122 -19.42 -2.13 7.78
C LEU A 122 -19.61 -1.84 9.27
N VAL A 123 -18.50 -1.69 9.99
CA VAL A 123 -18.50 -1.22 11.37
C VAL A 123 -18.70 0.29 11.37
N ARG A 124 -19.77 0.77 11.99
CA ARG A 124 -19.95 2.21 12.22
C ARG A 124 -19.08 2.65 13.38
N THR A 125 -18.10 3.50 13.08
CA THR A 125 -17.15 3.96 14.09
C THR A 125 -17.55 5.33 14.63
N ALA A 126 -17.99 5.38 15.89
CA ALA A 126 -18.17 6.65 16.58
C ALA A 126 -16.80 7.35 16.69
N GLN A 127 -16.70 8.59 16.20
CA GLN A 127 -15.45 9.37 16.20
C GLN A 127 -14.29 8.73 15.40
N GLY A 128 -14.60 7.85 14.44
CA GLY A 128 -13.59 7.23 13.57
C GLY A 128 -12.74 6.14 14.24
N ARG A 129 -13.12 5.66 15.43
CA ARG A 129 -12.37 4.63 16.17
C ARG A 129 -12.96 3.24 15.98
N LEU A 130 -12.20 2.35 15.34
CA LEU A 130 -12.46 0.92 15.31
C LEU A 130 -11.87 0.26 16.58
N THR A 131 -12.59 -0.68 17.18
CA THR A 131 -12.10 -1.43 18.36
C THR A 131 -12.31 -2.92 18.17
N VAL A 132 -11.61 -3.74 18.96
CA VAL A 132 -11.72 -5.20 18.89
C VAL A 132 -13.14 -5.65 19.22
N GLU A 133 -13.81 -5.00 20.18
CA GLU A 133 -15.18 -5.34 20.60
C GLU A 133 -16.20 -5.10 19.47
N HIS A 134 -15.95 -4.13 18.59
CA HIS A 134 -16.77 -3.95 17.40
C HIS A 134 -16.63 -5.15 16.46
N LEU A 135 -15.38 -5.59 16.21
CA LEU A 135 -15.09 -6.71 15.34
C LEU A 135 -15.64 -8.02 15.90
N GLU A 136 -15.46 -8.29 17.20
CA GLU A 136 -15.97 -9.49 17.86
C GLU A 136 -17.50 -9.60 17.80
N ARG A 137 -18.20 -8.47 17.95
CA ARG A 137 -19.67 -8.42 17.88
C ARG A 137 -20.20 -8.68 16.47
N MET A 138 -19.46 -8.24 15.45
CA MET A 138 -19.87 -8.38 14.06
C MET A 138 -19.42 -9.70 13.43
N ARG A 139 -18.38 -10.33 13.97
CA ARG A 139 -17.85 -11.60 13.45
C ARG A 139 -18.90 -12.69 13.49
N THR A 140 -19.09 -13.34 12.35
CA THR A 140 -19.93 -14.53 12.18
C THR A 140 -19.08 -15.74 11.78
N LYS A 141 -19.71 -16.92 11.69
CA LYS A 141 -19.06 -18.12 11.12
C LYS A 141 -18.70 -17.98 9.63
N ARG A 142 -19.18 -16.93 8.97
CA ARG A 142 -18.92 -16.64 7.56
C ARG A 142 -17.83 -15.58 7.37
N THR A 143 -17.36 -14.93 8.43
CA THR A 143 -16.29 -13.94 8.35
C THR A 143 -15.01 -14.60 7.86
N ARG A 144 -14.44 -14.04 6.80
CA ARG A 144 -13.19 -14.47 6.17
C ARG A 144 -12.09 -13.43 6.28
N LEU A 145 -12.46 -12.16 6.33
CA LEU A 145 -11.59 -11.00 6.47
C LEU A 145 -12.25 -10.01 7.44
#